data_AF-A0A3D4HGK9-F1
#
_entry.id   AF-A0A3D4HGK9-F1
#
_cell.length_a   1.000
_cell.length_b   1.000
_cell.length_c   1.000
_cell.angle_alpha   90.00
_cell.angle_beta   90.00
_cell.angle_gamma   90.00
#
_symmetry.space_group_name_H-M   'P 1'
#
loop_
_entity.id
_entity.type
_entity.pdbx_description
1 polymer ?
#
loop_
_entity_poly.entity_id
_entity_poly.type
_entity_poly.pdbx_seq_one_letter_code
_entity_poly.pdbx_strand_id
1 'polypeptide(L)'
;MAEDVVEVQTQIIQKEKDVLPKVSEAIGGKGEQNIDLSWIKDNISSIQQATAQGNHDKVFYPACGTDILRTMVAYDATEISAVDTDETLVPRIATQFEEAGIPLSINEIDEITQELTCTYEEKPRTIKFQKTDARLVISELAPGSVDVLHIFLPTGAESKISEDEGSRVANSLTLENYQLVSTGGFMVFDERSLTPLGETPSALLKIAGIEEQKITRRQPNTVLTSFYPTPDQISRMDRTGYIYHKTENVGNDLMNDMLQGLDHRLTSDYVFMEVARGGYDYLNAEEGNTDMGVALTNFTKDEDKQVDVVAESMTLHGVISENVQAYKSEQKAISRRQLQKIQEQYKEFLGAYQEVVIKLKAKTIDNTQALEELGIVQGEYGKESRKWPIALAYVQDTEKNGIKTREAVQQLANLDLTGL
;
A
#
# COMPACT_ATOMS: atom_id res chain seq x y z
N MET A 1 -6.70 34.13 25.48
CA MET A 1 -5.87 33.81 24.29
C MET A 1 -5.20 32.45 24.43
N ALA A 2 -4.37 32.17 25.44
CA ALA A 2 -3.80 30.83 25.65
C ALA A 2 -4.76 29.87 26.38
N GLU A 3 -5.61 30.37 27.29
CA GLU A 3 -6.62 29.56 27.99
C GLU A 3 -7.78 29.14 27.06
N ASP A 4 -8.19 30.00 26.13
CA ASP A 4 -9.25 29.70 25.15
C ASP A 4 -8.85 28.58 24.16
N VAL A 5 -7.56 28.44 23.84
CA VAL A 5 -7.05 27.39 22.94
C VAL A 5 -7.03 26.02 23.63
N VAL A 6 -6.71 26.01 24.93
CA VAL A 6 -6.69 24.77 25.73
C VAL A 6 -8.11 24.28 26.02
N GLU A 7 -9.06 25.19 26.24
CA GLU A 7 -10.47 24.83 26.51
C GLU A 7 -11.17 24.29 25.25
N VAL A 8 -10.88 24.84 24.06
CA VAL A 8 -11.37 24.32 22.76
C VAL A 8 -10.76 22.94 22.45
N GLN A 9 -9.46 22.72 22.67
CA GLN A 9 -8.85 21.40 22.52
C GLN A 9 -9.44 20.37 23.49
N THR A 10 -9.76 20.77 24.72
CA THR A 10 -10.32 19.85 25.73
C THR A 10 -11.78 19.46 25.42
N GLN A 11 -12.57 20.36 24.82
CA GLN A 11 -13.95 20.06 24.41
C GLN A 11 -14.04 19.16 23.16
N ILE A 12 -13.11 19.31 22.21
CA ILE A 12 -12.99 18.42 21.04
C ILE A 12 -12.64 16.99 21.49
N ILE A 13 -11.66 16.85 22.40
CA ILE A 13 -11.24 15.55 22.98
C ILE A 13 -12.37 14.87 23.78
N GLN A 14 -13.32 15.63 24.33
CA GLN A 14 -14.41 15.09 25.14
C GLN A 14 -15.63 14.67 24.29
N LYS A 15 -15.91 15.33 23.15
CA LYS A 15 -16.98 14.94 22.21
C LYS A 15 -16.58 13.74 21.32
N GLU A 16 -15.31 13.65 20.93
CA GLU A 16 -14.75 12.48 20.22
C GLU A 16 -14.87 11.16 21.02
N LYS A 17 -15.01 11.24 22.36
CA LYS A 17 -15.07 10.06 23.25
C LYS A 17 -16.37 9.27 23.18
N ASP A 18 -17.50 9.86 22.75
CA ASP A 18 -18.82 9.21 22.88
C ASP A 18 -19.38 8.61 21.57
N VAL A 19 -18.91 9.07 20.40
CA VAL A 19 -19.48 8.64 19.09
C VAL A 19 -18.57 7.68 18.34
N LEU A 20 -17.25 7.86 18.40
CA LEU A 20 -16.29 7.01 17.70
C LEU A 20 -16.37 5.51 18.08
N PRO A 21 -16.67 5.13 19.35
CA PRO A 21 -16.95 3.74 19.70
C PRO A 21 -18.15 3.16 18.93
N LYS A 22 -19.26 3.91 18.83
CA LYS A 22 -20.45 3.48 18.10
C LYS A 22 -20.22 3.38 16.60
N VAL A 23 -19.47 4.33 16.03
CA VAL A 23 -19.04 4.29 14.63
C VAL A 23 -18.19 3.04 14.37
N SER A 24 -17.24 2.75 15.25
CA SER A 24 -16.37 1.57 15.12
C SER A 24 -17.18 0.26 15.22
N GLU A 25 -18.14 0.19 16.15
CA GLU A 25 -19.06 -0.95 16.29
C GLU A 25 -19.96 -1.13 15.06
N ALA A 26 -20.48 -0.03 14.48
CA ALA A 26 -21.31 -0.07 13.28
C ALA A 26 -20.51 -0.50 12.03
N ILE A 27 -19.25 -0.07 11.89
CA ILE A 27 -18.36 -0.50 10.81
C ILE A 27 -17.96 -1.96 11.00
N GLY A 28 -17.63 -2.36 12.23
CA GLY A 28 -17.20 -3.72 12.56
C GLY A 28 -18.33 -4.75 12.60
N GLY A 29 -19.60 -4.33 12.57
CA GLY A 29 -20.73 -5.24 12.71
C GLY A 29 -20.92 -5.73 14.15
N LYS A 30 -22.17 -5.69 14.63
CA LYS A 30 -22.49 -6.12 16.00
C LYS A 30 -22.23 -7.62 16.21
N GLY A 31 -21.28 -7.94 17.08
CA GLY A 31 -21.05 -9.31 17.56
C GLY A 31 -20.10 -10.15 16.72
N GLU A 32 -19.40 -9.55 15.75
CA GLU A 32 -18.35 -10.25 15.01
C GLU A 32 -17.11 -10.47 15.91
N GLN A 33 -16.86 -11.72 16.28
CA GLN A 33 -15.79 -12.09 17.23
C GLN A 33 -14.37 -11.89 16.69
N ASN A 34 -14.21 -11.55 15.40
CA ASN A 34 -12.93 -11.47 14.70
C ASN A 34 -12.55 -10.04 14.28
N ILE A 35 -13.26 -9.03 14.76
CA ILE A 35 -12.98 -7.62 14.43
C ILE A 35 -12.44 -6.89 15.65
N ASP A 36 -11.24 -6.34 15.47
CA ASP A 36 -10.61 -5.48 16.46
C ASP A 36 -11.12 -4.04 16.30
N LEU A 37 -12.07 -3.65 17.15
CA LEU A 37 -12.65 -2.30 17.14
C LEU A 37 -11.60 -1.20 17.42
N SER A 38 -10.53 -1.52 18.16
CA SER A 38 -9.44 -0.57 18.39
C SER A 38 -8.69 -0.27 17.09
N TRP A 39 -8.58 -1.25 16.20
CA TRP A 39 -7.97 -1.06 14.89
C TRP A 39 -8.76 -0.07 14.04
N ILE A 40 -10.08 -0.21 13.98
CA ILE A 40 -10.97 0.71 13.25
C ILE A 40 -10.83 2.13 13.80
N LYS A 41 -10.85 2.25 15.13
CA LYS A 41 -10.68 3.54 15.82
C LYS A 41 -9.33 4.18 15.48
N ASP A 42 -8.24 3.43 15.59
CA ASP A 42 -6.90 3.92 15.30
C ASP A 42 -6.74 4.33 13.82
N ASN A 43 -7.36 3.61 12.89
CA ASN A 43 -7.41 3.99 11.47
C ASN A 43 -8.11 5.33 11.27
N ILE A 44 -9.32 5.51 11.83
CA ILE A 44 -10.04 6.78 11.74
C ILE A 44 -9.22 7.92 12.36
N SER A 45 -8.74 7.76 13.59
CA SER A 45 -8.00 8.80 14.30
C SER A 45 -6.68 9.15 13.63
N SER A 46 -5.97 8.17 13.07
CA SER A 46 -4.72 8.45 12.35
C SER A 46 -4.95 9.15 11.01
N ILE A 47 -6.05 8.87 10.30
CA ILE A 47 -6.44 9.63 9.10
C ILE A 47 -6.76 11.08 9.50
N GLN A 48 -7.59 11.30 10.53
CA GLN A 48 -7.92 12.65 11.01
C GLN A 48 -6.67 13.46 11.37
N GLN A 49 -5.69 12.83 12.03
CA GLN A 49 -4.41 13.47 12.34
C GLN A 49 -3.60 13.78 11.08
N ALA A 50 -3.52 12.85 10.14
CA ALA A 50 -2.75 13.00 8.91
C ALA A 50 -3.35 14.05 7.96
N THR A 51 -4.67 14.25 7.99
CA THR A 51 -5.36 15.22 7.14
C THR A 51 -5.58 16.59 7.78
N ALA A 52 -5.19 16.77 9.05
CA ALA A 52 -5.50 17.98 9.84
C ALA A 52 -5.04 19.32 9.25
N GLN A 53 -4.08 19.32 8.31
CA GLN A 53 -3.51 20.53 7.70
C GLN A 53 -3.88 20.72 6.22
N GLY A 54 -4.74 19.87 5.66
CA GLY A 54 -5.12 19.92 4.24
C GLY A 54 -6.61 20.12 3.99
N ASN A 55 -6.99 20.12 2.72
CA ASN A 55 -8.37 20.16 2.26
C ASN A 55 -8.92 18.74 2.22
N HIS A 56 -10.09 18.54 2.79
CA HIS A 56 -10.74 17.24 2.81
C HIS A 56 -12.28 17.33 2.83
N ASP A 57 -12.83 18.45 2.35
CA ASP A 57 -14.27 18.71 2.40
C ASP A 57 -15.04 17.87 1.38
N LYS A 58 -14.46 17.67 0.19
CA LYS A 58 -15.07 16.91 -0.91
C LYS A 58 -14.32 15.61 -1.17
N VAL A 59 -14.93 14.49 -0.84
CA VAL A 59 -14.38 13.16 -1.09
C VAL A 59 -15.01 12.56 -2.35
N PHE A 60 -14.20 12.00 -3.23
CA PHE A 60 -14.64 11.07 -4.26
C PHE A 60 -14.20 9.65 -3.89
N TYR A 61 -15.16 8.74 -3.79
CA TYR A 61 -14.94 7.35 -3.43
C TYR A 61 -15.51 6.42 -4.53
N PRO A 62 -14.68 6.07 -5.53
CA PRO A 62 -15.05 5.08 -6.52
C PRO A 62 -15.03 3.66 -5.91
N ALA A 63 -16.02 2.85 -6.26
CA ALA A 63 -16.24 1.51 -5.70
C ALA A 63 -16.34 1.53 -4.16
N CYS A 64 -17.23 2.38 -3.64
CA CYS A 64 -17.26 2.70 -2.21
C CYS A 64 -17.69 1.56 -1.29
N GLY A 65 -18.41 0.55 -1.81
CA GLY A 65 -19.03 -0.48 -0.98
C GLY A 65 -19.84 0.12 0.17
N THR A 66 -19.70 -0.46 1.36
CA THR A 66 -20.34 0.04 2.60
C THR A 66 -19.46 1.00 3.42
N ASP A 67 -18.25 1.37 2.97
CA ASP A 67 -17.30 2.11 3.83
C ASP A 67 -17.57 3.64 3.93
N ILE A 68 -18.73 4.10 3.45
CA ILE A 68 -19.05 5.53 3.40
C ILE A 68 -19.03 6.17 4.80
N LEU A 69 -19.55 5.48 5.83
CA LEU A 69 -19.58 6.00 7.20
C LEU A 69 -18.17 6.28 7.73
N ARG A 70 -17.24 5.32 7.56
CA ARG A 70 -15.86 5.47 8.00
C ARG A 70 -15.19 6.63 7.28
N THR A 71 -15.35 6.69 5.96
CA THR A 71 -14.78 7.74 5.12
C THR A 71 -15.28 9.13 5.54
N MET A 72 -16.58 9.28 5.78
CA MET A 72 -17.17 10.55 6.26
C MET A 72 -16.55 11.01 7.58
N VAL A 73 -16.43 10.10 8.55
CA VAL A 73 -15.91 10.42 9.89
C VAL A 73 -14.40 10.66 9.86
N ALA A 74 -13.65 9.83 9.13
CA ALA A 74 -12.19 9.89 9.06
C ALA A 74 -11.68 11.18 8.41
N TYR A 75 -12.35 11.66 7.36
CA TYR A 75 -11.98 12.91 6.69
C TYR A 75 -12.74 14.12 7.22
N ASP A 76 -13.68 13.97 8.15
CA ASP A 76 -14.61 15.05 8.53
C ASP A 76 -15.25 15.72 7.28
N ALA A 77 -15.55 14.92 6.25
CA ALA A 77 -15.92 15.41 4.92
C ALA A 77 -17.33 16.00 4.91
N THR A 78 -17.56 17.12 4.22
CA THR A 78 -18.90 17.72 4.09
C THR A 78 -19.68 17.08 2.94
N GLU A 79 -18.99 16.73 1.86
CA GLU A 79 -19.57 16.13 0.67
C GLU A 79 -18.81 14.85 0.29
N ILE A 80 -19.55 13.77 0.02
CA ILE A 80 -18.99 12.54 -0.53
C ILE A 80 -19.71 12.21 -1.83
N SER A 81 -18.98 12.16 -2.94
CA SER A 81 -19.43 11.52 -4.18
C SER A 81 -19.00 10.06 -4.15
N ALA A 82 -19.95 9.18 -3.89
CA ALA A 82 -19.74 7.75 -3.73
C ALA A 82 -20.32 7.01 -4.93
N VAL A 83 -19.55 6.11 -5.55
CA VAL A 83 -19.98 5.41 -6.76
C VAL A 83 -19.82 3.92 -6.57
N ASP A 84 -20.87 3.15 -6.87
CA ASP A 84 -20.83 1.69 -6.86
C ASP A 84 -21.89 1.13 -7.82
N THR A 85 -21.66 -0.09 -8.30
CA THR A 85 -22.62 -0.80 -9.16
C THR A 85 -23.65 -1.62 -8.38
N ASP A 86 -23.42 -1.87 -7.08
CA ASP A 86 -24.32 -2.67 -6.24
C ASP A 86 -25.47 -1.82 -5.67
N GLU A 87 -26.67 -2.05 -6.22
CA GLU A 87 -27.92 -1.39 -5.79
C GLU A 87 -28.35 -1.73 -4.36
N THR A 88 -27.80 -2.80 -3.77
CA THR A 88 -28.16 -3.26 -2.43
C THR A 88 -27.41 -2.54 -1.32
N LEU A 89 -26.47 -1.66 -1.66
CA LEU A 89 -25.61 -0.98 -0.69
C LEU A 89 -26.33 0.08 0.12
N VAL A 90 -27.24 0.86 -0.48
CA VAL A 90 -27.87 2.01 0.22
C VAL A 90 -28.63 1.59 1.49
N PRO A 91 -29.46 0.53 1.50
CA PRO A 91 -30.06 0.03 2.73
C PRO A 91 -29.02 -0.39 3.80
N ARG A 92 -27.90 -0.99 3.38
CA ARG A 92 -26.82 -1.43 4.29
C ARG A 92 -26.07 -0.24 4.89
N ILE A 93 -25.77 0.77 4.07
CA ILE A 93 -25.19 2.05 4.50
C ILE A 93 -26.13 2.71 5.51
N ALA A 94 -27.43 2.80 5.22
CA ALA A 94 -28.40 3.38 6.13
C ALA A 94 -28.45 2.67 7.49
N THR A 95 -28.37 1.33 7.49
CA THR A 95 -28.27 0.54 8.73
C THR A 95 -27.02 0.91 9.52
N GLN A 96 -25.84 0.97 8.90
CA GLN A 96 -24.61 1.35 9.61
C GLN A 96 -24.69 2.75 10.22
N PHE A 97 -25.26 3.72 9.49
CA PHE A 97 -25.48 5.07 10.00
C PHE A 97 -26.44 5.09 11.21
N GLU A 98 -27.56 4.36 11.14
CA GLU A 98 -28.50 4.22 12.25
C GLU A 98 -27.84 3.57 13.48
N GLU A 99 -27.04 2.51 13.28
CA GLU A 99 -26.31 1.84 14.35
C GLU A 99 -25.26 2.73 15.01
N ALA A 100 -24.64 3.62 14.24
CA ALA A 100 -23.75 4.66 14.77
C ALA A 100 -24.51 5.80 15.49
N GLY A 101 -25.84 5.82 15.42
CA GLY A 101 -26.69 6.87 15.98
C GLY A 101 -26.71 8.15 15.14
N ILE A 102 -26.45 8.04 13.84
CA ILE A 102 -26.43 9.15 12.88
C ILE A 102 -27.61 8.96 11.93
N PRO A 103 -28.77 9.58 12.19
CA PRO A 103 -29.95 9.40 11.35
C PRO A 103 -29.70 9.98 9.95
N LEU A 104 -30.09 9.20 8.95
CA LEU A 104 -29.83 9.51 7.54
C LEU A 104 -31.16 9.66 6.80
N SER A 105 -31.31 10.78 6.08
CA SER A 105 -32.44 11.02 5.17
C SER A 105 -32.02 10.66 3.75
N ILE A 106 -32.85 9.88 3.06
CA ILE A 106 -32.56 9.40 1.70
C ILE A 106 -33.57 10.03 0.75
N ASN A 107 -33.06 10.74 -0.24
CA ASN A 107 -33.84 11.35 -1.31
C ASN A 107 -33.42 10.75 -2.65
N GLU A 108 -34.37 10.25 -3.43
CA GLU A 108 -34.11 9.83 -4.81
C GLU A 108 -34.06 11.07 -5.71
N ILE A 109 -32.95 11.26 -6.42
CA ILE A 109 -32.77 12.39 -7.35
C ILE A 109 -33.17 11.94 -8.76
N ASP A 110 -32.66 10.79 -9.19
CA ASP A 110 -32.99 10.12 -10.44
C ASP A 110 -32.82 8.59 -10.30
N GLU A 111 -32.93 7.85 -11.42
CA GLU A 111 -32.86 6.37 -11.41
C GLU A 111 -31.52 5.82 -10.89
N ILE A 112 -30.43 6.57 -11.10
CA ILE A 112 -29.07 6.14 -10.73
C ILE A 112 -28.50 6.92 -9.54
N THR A 113 -29.06 8.08 -9.20
CA THR A 113 -28.52 8.97 -8.16
C THR A 113 -29.46 9.07 -6.96
N GLN A 114 -28.90 8.81 -5.78
CA GLN A 114 -29.57 9.02 -4.50
C GLN A 114 -28.74 10.01 -3.67
N GLU A 115 -29.43 10.94 -3.02
CA GLU A 115 -28.84 11.88 -2.09
C GLU A 115 -29.16 11.46 -0.66
N LEU A 116 -28.11 11.20 0.11
CA LEU A 116 -28.17 10.78 1.49
C LEU A 116 -27.66 11.95 2.34
N THR A 117 -28.50 12.49 3.22
CA THR A 117 -28.13 13.65 4.06
C THR A 117 -28.22 13.30 5.54
N CYS A 118 -27.27 13.79 6.33
CA CYS A 118 -27.29 13.65 7.79
C CYS A 118 -26.64 14.86 8.47
N THR A 119 -26.64 14.87 9.81
CA THR A 119 -25.86 15.81 10.61
C THR A 119 -24.89 15.02 11.48
N TYR A 120 -23.60 15.33 11.37
CA TYR A 120 -22.54 14.73 12.18
C TYR A 120 -21.68 15.84 12.78
N GLU A 121 -21.53 15.85 14.11
CA GLU A 121 -20.85 16.89 14.87
C GLU A 121 -21.33 18.31 14.53
N GLU A 122 -22.65 18.47 14.49
CA GLU A 122 -23.33 19.75 14.19
C GLU A 122 -23.09 20.28 12.76
N LYS A 123 -22.37 19.54 11.91
CA LYS A 123 -22.16 19.85 10.50
C LYS A 123 -23.12 19.04 9.62
N PRO A 124 -23.86 19.68 8.71
CA PRO A 124 -24.65 18.97 7.71
C PRO A 124 -23.72 18.28 6.71
N ARG A 125 -24.09 17.06 6.32
CA ARG A 125 -23.33 16.21 5.40
C ARG A 125 -24.20 15.77 4.25
N THR A 126 -23.60 15.68 3.07
CA THR A 126 -24.26 15.19 1.88
C THR A 126 -23.44 14.09 1.23
N ILE A 127 -24.04 12.93 1.03
CA ILE A 127 -23.48 11.81 0.29
C ILE A 127 -24.32 11.68 -1.00
N LYS A 128 -23.68 11.90 -2.14
CA LYS A 128 -24.25 11.63 -3.47
C LYS A 128 -23.84 10.23 -3.88
N PHE A 129 -24.75 9.27 -3.74
CA PHE A 129 -24.52 7.89 -4.13
C PHE A 129 -24.99 7.68 -5.57
N GLN A 130 -24.09 7.25 -6.45
CA GLN A 130 -24.38 6.97 -7.86
C GLN A 130 -24.25 5.48 -8.14
N LYS A 131 -25.34 4.87 -8.61
CA LYS A 131 -25.49 3.47 -9.02
C LYS A 131 -24.98 3.28 -10.43
N THR A 132 -23.66 3.40 -10.62
CA THR A 132 -23.07 3.33 -11.94
C THR A 132 -21.63 2.85 -11.86
N ASP A 133 -21.05 2.70 -13.04
CA ASP A 133 -19.64 2.42 -13.19
C ASP A 133 -18.80 3.67 -12.86
N ALA A 134 -17.93 3.56 -11.85
CA ALA A 134 -17.05 4.64 -11.43
C ALA A 134 -16.14 5.18 -12.55
N ARG A 135 -15.89 4.38 -13.59
CA ARG A 135 -15.08 4.77 -14.77
C ARG A 135 -15.77 5.83 -15.61
N LEU A 136 -17.10 5.82 -15.65
CA LEU A 136 -17.87 6.85 -16.35
C LEU A 136 -17.80 8.17 -15.57
N VAL A 137 -17.96 8.10 -14.25
CA VAL A 137 -17.98 9.27 -13.38
C VAL A 137 -16.61 9.95 -13.34
N ILE A 138 -15.52 9.20 -13.16
CA ILE A 138 -14.17 9.77 -13.05
C ILE A 138 -13.80 10.56 -14.32
N SER A 139 -14.22 10.08 -15.49
CA SER A 139 -13.96 10.73 -16.78
C SER A 139 -14.68 12.07 -16.98
N GLU A 140 -15.70 12.35 -16.15
CA GLU A 140 -16.47 13.60 -16.18
C GLU A 140 -16.02 14.61 -15.13
N LEU A 141 -15.18 14.20 -14.17
CA LEU A 141 -14.68 15.07 -13.12
C LEU A 141 -13.62 16.03 -13.67
N ALA A 142 -13.72 17.29 -13.26
CA ALA A 142 -12.74 18.30 -13.65
C ALA A 142 -11.45 18.18 -12.83
N PRO A 143 -10.27 18.51 -13.38
CA PRO A 143 -9.05 18.60 -12.59
C PRO A 143 -9.22 19.51 -11.36
N GLY A 144 -8.74 19.05 -10.21
CA GLY A 144 -8.84 19.74 -8.93
C GLY A 144 -10.25 19.84 -8.35
N SER A 145 -11.21 19.03 -8.83
CA SER A 145 -12.61 19.10 -8.34
C SER A 145 -12.86 18.37 -7.03
N VAL A 146 -11.92 17.53 -6.58
CA VAL A 146 -12.04 16.73 -5.34
C VAL A 146 -10.90 17.09 -4.39
N ASP A 147 -11.19 17.07 -3.09
CA ASP A 147 -10.17 17.28 -2.07
C ASP A 147 -9.57 15.95 -1.62
N VAL A 148 -10.37 14.88 -1.59
CA VAL A 148 -9.87 13.53 -1.29
C VAL A 148 -10.29 12.57 -2.39
N LEU A 149 -9.31 11.88 -2.97
CA LEU A 149 -9.54 10.68 -3.76
C LEU A 149 -9.28 9.45 -2.88
N HIS A 150 -10.35 8.75 -2.51
CA HIS A 150 -10.25 7.57 -1.66
C HIS A 150 -10.57 6.31 -2.46
N ILE A 151 -9.55 5.55 -2.86
CA ILE A 151 -9.70 4.30 -3.61
C ILE A 151 -9.37 3.13 -2.68
N PHE A 152 -10.32 2.21 -2.54
CA PHE A 152 -10.11 0.96 -1.83
C PHE A 152 -10.88 -0.15 -2.56
N LEU A 153 -10.17 -0.99 -3.30
CA LEU A 153 -10.79 -2.05 -4.09
C LEU A 153 -10.74 -3.38 -3.33
N PRO A 154 -11.88 -4.07 -3.12
CA PRO A 154 -11.86 -5.36 -2.45
C PRO A 154 -11.13 -6.42 -3.28
N THR A 155 -10.33 -7.25 -2.62
CA THR A 155 -9.60 -8.36 -3.24
C THR A 155 -10.56 -9.26 -4.01
N GLY A 156 -10.33 -9.42 -5.32
CA GLY A 156 -11.15 -10.25 -6.21
C GLY A 156 -12.19 -9.50 -7.04
N ALA A 157 -12.43 -8.20 -6.80
CA ALA A 157 -13.24 -7.36 -7.70
C ALA A 157 -12.65 -7.31 -9.14
N GLU A 158 -11.34 -7.54 -9.26
CA GLU A 158 -10.60 -7.59 -10.52
C GLU A 158 -10.78 -8.91 -11.31
N SER A 159 -11.25 -9.97 -10.66
CA SER A 159 -11.21 -11.35 -11.21
C SER A 159 -12.29 -11.65 -12.27
N LYS A 160 -13.25 -10.75 -12.48
CA LYS A 160 -14.38 -10.96 -13.40
C LYS A 160 -14.37 -10.06 -14.64
N ILE A 161 -13.33 -9.27 -14.84
CA ILE A 161 -13.27 -8.30 -15.95
C ILE A 161 -12.24 -8.79 -16.97
N SER A 162 -12.68 -8.97 -18.23
CA SER A 162 -11.84 -9.36 -19.37
C SER A 162 -10.66 -8.41 -19.56
N GLU A 163 -9.56 -8.93 -20.11
CA GLU A 163 -8.19 -8.36 -20.25
C GLU A 163 -8.06 -7.03 -21.03
N ASP A 164 -9.08 -6.18 -21.13
CA ASP A 164 -8.90 -4.80 -21.62
C ASP A 164 -8.35 -3.92 -20.48
N GLU A 165 -7.03 -3.97 -20.32
CA GLU A 165 -6.22 -3.32 -19.28
C GLU A 165 -6.34 -1.78 -19.23
N GLY A 166 -6.95 -1.14 -20.23
CA GLY A 166 -7.14 0.31 -20.29
C GLY A 166 -8.36 0.86 -19.53
N SER A 167 -9.11 0.02 -18.80
CA SER A 167 -10.43 0.38 -18.28
C SER A 167 -10.66 0.04 -16.81
N ARG A 168 -9.64 0.07 -15.94
CA ARG A 168 -9.82 -0.14 -14.50
C ARG A 168 -9.75 1.19 -13.75
N VAL A 169 -10.53 1.33 -12.66
CA VAL A 169 -10.26 2.40 -11.68
C VAL A 169 -8.86 2.13 -11.14
N ALA A 170 -7.91 3.01 -11.47
CA ALA A 170 -6.53 2.80 -11.11
C ALA A 170 -6.36 2.92 -9.59
N ASN A 171 -6.07 1.81 -8.93
CA ASN A 171 -5.75 1.75 -7.51
C ASN A 171 -4.26 2.03 -7.26
N SER A 172 -3.78 3.10 -7.89
CA SER A 172 -2.39 3.53 -7.86
C SER A 172 -2.34 5.01 -8.25
N LEU A 173 -1.18 5.61 -8.01
CA LEU A 173 -0.91 6.95 -8.49
C LEU A 173 -0.80 6.95 -10.01
N THR A 174 -1.67 7.72 -10.65
CA THR A 174 -1.66 7.99 -12.10
C THR A 174 -1.73 9.50 -12.32
N LEU A 175 -1.41 9.94 -13.54
CA LEU A 175 -1.54 11.35 -13.91
C LEU A 175 -3.00 11.83 -13.74
N GLU A 176 -3.97 11.02 -14.13
CA GLU A 176 -5.41 11.32 -14.01
C GLU A 176 -5.82 11.50 -12.54
N ASN A 177 -5.51 10.52 -11.68
CA ASN A 177 -5.81 10.58 -10.25
C ASN A 177 -5.12 11.78 -9.58
N TYR A 178 -3.87 12.07 -9.96
CA TYR A 178 -3.13 13.22 -9.47
C TYR A 178 -3.79 14.54 -9.88
N GLN A 179 -4.23 14.67 -11.13
CA GLN A 179 -4.89 15.89 -11.64
C GLN A 179 -6.26 16.11 -11.03
N LEU A 180 -6.98 15.03 -10.72
CA LEU A 180 -8.31 15.09 -10.12
C LEU A 180 -8.30 15.78 -8.74
N VAL A 181 -7.27 15.51 -7.94
CA VAL A 181 -7.15 16.03 -6.56
C VAL A 181 -6.66 17.48 -6.53
N SER A 182 -7.33 18.31 -5.74
CA SER A 182 -6.99 19.72 -5.52
C SER A 182 -5.65 19.86 -4.77
N THR A 183 -4.97 20.99 -4.94
CA THR A 183 -3.81 21.31 -4.09
C THR A 183 -4.28 21.47 -2.64
N GLY A 184 -3.53 20.89 -1.70
CA GLY A 184 -3.91 20.69 -0.30
C GLY A 184 -4.73 19.42 -0.07
N GLY A 185 -5.16 18.72 -1.12
CA GLY A 185 -5.96 17.51 -1.03
C GLY A 185 -5.15 16.23 -0.79
N PHE A 186 -5.84 15.09 -0.70
CA PHE A 186 -5.27 13.79 -0.38
C PHE A 186 -5.64 12.70 -1.39
N MET A 187 -4.72 11.78 -1.61
CA MET A 187 -4.94 10.55 -2.38
C MET A 187 -4.70 9.34 -1.48
N VAL A 188 -5.56 8.33 -1.59
CA VAL A 188 -5.45 7.07 -0.85
C VAL A 188 -5.70 5.91 -1.81
N PHE A 189 -4.78 4.95 -1.83
CA PHE A 189 -4.82 3.76 -2.70
C PHE A 189 -4.67 2.49 -1.85
N ASP A 190 -5.78 1.84 -1.50
CA ASP A 190 -5.84 0.69 -0.58
C ASP A 190 -5.13 0.90 0.78
N GLU A 191 -4.84 2.16 1.11
CA GLU A 191 -3.96 2.58 2.20
C GLU A 191 -2.58 1.89 2.14
N ARG A 192 -2.08 1.58 0.93
CA ARG A 192 -0.78 0.94 0.69
C ARG A 192 0.28 1.96 0.29
N SER A 193 1.54 1.57 0.50
CA SER A 193 2.69 2.26 -0.08
C SER A 193 2.61 2.24 -1.61
N LEU A 194 3.03 3.32 -2.27
CA LEU A 194 3.23 3.35 -3.73
C LEU A 194 4.28 2.33 -4.19
N THR A 195 5.18 1.92 -3.29
CA THR A 195 6.15 0.85 -3.49
C THR A 195 5.91 -0.27 -2.48
N PRO A 196 4.92 -1.16 -2.68
CA PRO A 196 4.51 -2.15 -1.66
C PRO A 196 5.59 -3.20 -1.33
N LEU A 197 6.60 -3.35 -2.19
CA LEU A 197 7.72 -4.28 -2.01
C LEU A 197 8.97 -3.63 -1.43
N GLY A 198 8.99 -2.30 -1.26
CA GLY A 198 10.18 -1.55 -0.88
C GLY A 198 9.89 -0.16 -0.34
N GLU A 199 10.88 0.73 -0.46
CA GLU A 199 10.82 2.09 0.06
C GLU A 199 10.61 3.07 -1.09
N THR A 200 9.65 3.99 -0.94
CA THR A 200 9.44 5.09 -1.88
C THR A 200 10.50 6.17 -1.62
N PRO A 201 11.27 6.63 -2.62
CA PRO A 201 12.19 7.73 -2.41
C PRO A 201 11.44 9.02 -2.05
N SER A 202 11.68 9.56 -0.87
CA SER A 202 11.05 10.79 -0.37
C SER A 202 11.34 11.99 -1.27
N ALA A 203 12.54 12.07 -1.86
CA ALA A 203 12.88 13.12 -2.82
C ALA A 203 12.02 13.06 -4.09
N LEU A 204 11.61 11.86 -4.52
CA LEU A 204 10.74 11.68 -5.68
C LEU A 204 9.32 12.21 -5.41
N LEU A 205 8.78 11.92 -4.22
CA LEU A 205 7.50 12.46 -3.77
C LEU A 205 7.55 13.99 -3.64
N LYS A 206 8.62 14.51 -3.02
CA LYS A 206 8.85 15.95 -2.89
C LYS A 206 8.88 16.66 -4.25
N ILE A 207 9.55 16.09 -5.25
CA ILE A 207 9.61 16.63 -6.61
C ILE A 207 8.21 16.70 -7.25
N ALA A 208 7.32 15.77 -6.95
CA ALA A 208 5.95 15.74 -7.44
C ALA A 208 4.97 16.59 -6.61
N GLY A 209 5.44 17.31 -5.58
CA GLY A 209 4.56 18.05 -4.69
C GLY A 209 3.66 17.13 -3.86
N ILE A 210 4.19 15.98 -3.44
CA ILE A 210 3.47 14.98 -2.64
C ILE A 210 4.22 14.74 -1.33
N GLU A 211 3.49 14.71 -0.24
CA GLU A 211 3.95 14.26 1.07
C GLU A 211 3.26 12.94 1.43
N GLU A 212 4.05 11.94 1.79
CA GLU A 212 3.54 10.68 2.34
C GLU A 212 3.26 10.85 3.84
N GLN A 213 2.05 10.50 4.25
CA GLN A 213 1.62 10.50 5.65
C GLN A 213 1.31 9.07 6.08
N LYS A 214 1.90 8.64 7.20
CA LYS A 214 1.65 7.33 7.78
C LYS A 214 0.35 7.33 8.56
N ILE A 215 -0.49 6.35 8.30
CA ILE A 215 -1.73 6.08 9.03
C ILE A 215 -1.72 4.64 9.56
N THR A 216 -2.66 4.33 10.43
CA THR A 216 -3.03 2.94 10.69
C THR A 216 -3.85 2.47 9.50
N ARG A 217 -3.48 1.35 8.87
CA ARG A 217 -4.20 0.71 7.77
C ARG A 217 -5.59 0.24 8.21
N ARG A 218 -6.52 0.03 7.30
CA ARG A 218 -7.86 -0.51 7.57
C ARG A 218 -7.75 -1.97 8.04
N GLN A 219 -8.64 -2.38 8.93
CA GLN A 219 -8.79 -3.77 9.35
C GLN A 219 -9.33 -4.61 8.16
N PRO A 220 -8.71 -5.75 7.82
CA PRO A 220 -9.01 -6.48 6.57
C PRO A 220 -10.40 -7.16 6.49
N ASN A 221 -11.05 -7.43 7.62
CA ASN A 221 -12.39 -8.04 7.72
C ASN A 221 -13.53 -7.02 7.70
N THR A 222 -13.29 -5.71 7.78
CA THR A 222 -14.38 -4.70 7.73
C THR A 222 -14.89 -4.44 6.31
N VAL A 223 -14.37 -5.18 5.33
CA VAL A 223 -14.78 -5.14 3.93
C VAL A 223 -14.96 -6.55 3.41
N LEU A 224 -15.92 -6.75 2.51
CA LEU A 224 -16.10 -8.02 1.82
C LEU A 224 -14.89 -8.27 0.93
N THR A 225 -14.04 -9.23 1.30
CA THR A 225 -12.91 -9.67 0.47
C THR A 225 -12.98 -11.18 0.26
N SER A 226 -12.22 -11.68 -0.72
CA SER A 226 -12.07 -13.13 -0.93
C SER A 226 -11.21 -13.83 0.13
N PHE A 227 -10.66 -13.10 1.10
CA PHE A 227 -9.73 -13.60 2.10
C PHE A 227 -10.03 -13.04 3.49
N TYR A 228 -10.44 -13.91 4.41
CA TYR A 228 -10.72 -13.53 5.81
C TYR A 228 -9.57 -14.02 6.69
N PRO A 229 -8.56 -13.18 6.99
CA PRO A 229 -7.47 -13.58 7.88
C PRO A 229 -8.00 -13.95 9.27
N THR A 230 -7.40 -14.98 9.86
CA THR A 230 -7.71 -15.40 11.22
C THR A 230 -7.25 -14.33 12.23
N PRO A 231 -7.81 -14.30 13.46
CA PRO A 231 -7.36 -13.37 14.50
C PRO A 231 -5.85 -13.42 14.78
N ASP A 232 -5.28 -14.62 14.72
CA ASP A 232 -3.85 -14.84 14.89
C ASP A 232 -3.03 -14.24 13.73
N GLN A 233 -3.51 -14.34 12.49
CA GLN A 233 -2.88 -13.67 11.34
C GLN A 233 -2.96 -12.15 11.50
N ILE A 234 -4.13 -11.61 11.83
CA ILE A 234 -4.38 -10.17 12.04
C ILE A 234 -3.44 -9.59 13.10
N SER A 235 -3.28 -10.27 14.24
CA SER A 235 -2.40 -9.80 15.33
C SER A 235 -0.92 -9.65 14.96
N ARG A 236 -0.50 -10.25 13.85
CA ARG A 236 0.88 -10.19 13.33
C ARG A 236 1.01 -9.33 12.08
N MET A 237 -0.10 -8.85 11.51
CA MET A 237 -0.07 -8.03 10.32
C MET A 237 0.52 -6.66 10.63
N ASP A 238 1.32 -6.15 9.69
CA ASP A 238 1.72 -4.75 9.71
C ASP A 238 0.48 -3.87 9.60
N ARG A 239 0.30 -3.01 10.59
CA ARG A 239 -0.81 -2.05 10.69
C ARG A 239 -0.48 -0.75 9.97
N THR A 240 0.70 -0.59 9.39
CA THR A 240 1.10 0.64 8.71
C THR A 240 0.36 0.78 7.39
N GLY A 241 -0.30 1.92 7.21
CA GLY A 241 -0.90 2.36 5.96
C GLY A 241 -0.43 3.75 5.57
N TYR A 242 -0.84 4.20 4.39
CA TYR A 242 -0.35 5.46 3.80
C TYR A 242 -1.47 6.26 3.14
N ILE A 243 -1.38 7.58 3.29
CA ILE A 243 -2.14 8.56 2.52
C ILE A 243 -1.17 9.60 1.95
N TYR A 244 -1.50 10.21 0.82
CA TYR A 244 -0.60 11.10 0.08
C TYR A 244 -1.20 12.49 -0.01
N HIS A 245 -0.58 13.46 0.65
CA HIS A 245 -0.98 14.86 0.66
C HIS A 245 -0.36 15.59 -0.54
N LYS A 246 -1.19 16.19 -1.39
CA LYS A 246 -0.76 16.95 -2.56
C LYS A 246 -0.49 18.39 -2.16
N THR A 247 0.76 18.72 -1.86
CA THR A 247 1.17 20.05 -1.37
C THR A 247 1.23 21.10 -2.47
N GLU A 248 1.51 20.70 -3.70
CA GLU A 248 1.55 21.60 -4.86
C GLU A 248 1.16 20.87 -6.16
N ASN A 249 0.84 21.65 -7.20
CA ASN A 249 0.64 21.14 -8.54
C ASN A 249 1.97 21.18 -9.30
N VAL A 250 2.35 20.06 -9.92
CA VAL A 250 3.46 20.00 -10.88
C VAL A 250 2.95 19.82 -12.31
N GLY A 251 3.78 20.18 -13.28
CA GLY A 251 3.46 19.97 -14.70
C GLY A 251 3.38 18.49 -15.07
N ASN A 252 2.57 18.15 -16.07
CA ASN A 252 2.34 16.76 -16.50
C ASN A 252 3.63 16.04 -16.87
N ASP A 253 4.57 16.72 -17.54
CA ASP A 253 5.85 16.12 -17.94
C ASP A 253 6.69 15.73 -16.71
N LEU A 254 6.72 16.59 -15.70
CA LEU A 254 7.41 16.30 -14.43
C LEU A 254 6.70 15.19 -13.64
N MET A 255 5.37 15.15 -13.67
CA MET A 255 4.61 14.05 -13.07
C MET A 255 4.90 12.73 -13.78
N ASN A 256 5.02 12.72 -15.11
CA ASN A 256 5.39 11.54 -15.88
C ASN A 256 6.81 11.05 -15.55
N ASP A 257 7.79 11.94 -15.41
CA ASP A 257 9.13 11.57 -14.93
C ASP A 257 9.07 10.91 -13.55
N MET A 258 8.21 11.43 -12.67
CA MET A 258 8.01 10.84 -11.35
C MET A 258 7.41 9.44 -11.42
N LEU A 259 6.35 9.26 -12.22
CA LEU A 259 5.72 7.95 -12.43
C LEU A 259 6.72 6.95 -13.03
N GLN A 260 7.57 7.38 -13.97
CA GLN A 260 8.66 6.55 -14.51
C GLN A 260 9.67 6.16 -13.43
N GLY A 261 10.04 7.10 -12.55
CA GLY A 261 10.90 6.83 -11.41
C GLY A 261 10.31 5.82 -10.41
N LEU A 262 8.98 5.86 -10.19
CA LEU A 262 8.26 4.89 -9.37
C LEU A 262 8.17 3.52 -10.05
N ASP A 263 7.84 3.46 -11.33
CA ASP A 263 7.77 2.22 -12.11
C ASP A 263 9.12 1.49 -12.14
N HIS A 264 10.19 2.25 -12.33
CA HIS A 264 11.55 1.74 -12.23
C HIS A 264 11.79 1.11 -10.86
N ARG A 265 11.50 1.82 -9.76
CA ARG A 265 11.64 1.32 -8.37
C ARG A 265 10.83 0.05 -8.11
N LEU A 266 9.58 0.00 -8.59
CA LEU A 266 8.70 -1.17 -8.46
C LEU A 266 9.32 -2.39 -9.15
N THR A 267 9.85 -2.20 -10.34
CA THR A 267 10.57 -3.24 -11.08
C THR A 267 11.79 -3.69 -10.29
N SER A 268 12.61 -2.78 -9.78
CA SER A 268 13.80 -3.13 -8.97
C SER A 268 13.45 -3.91 -7.71
N ASP A 269 12.42 -3.47 -6.97
CA ASP A 269 11.97 -4.14 -5.75
C ASP A 269 11.47 -5.56 -6.03
N TYR A 270 10.77 -5.75 -7.14
CA TYR A 270 10.35 -7.06 -7.58
C TYR A 270 11.54 -7.97 -7.89
N VAL A 271 12.55 -7.47 -8.62
CA VAL A 271 13.79 -8.22 -8.90
C VAL A 271 14.51 -8.57 -7.60
N PHE A 272 14.68 -7.64 -6.66
CA PHE A 272 15.31 -7.91 -5.37
C PHE A 272 14.54 -8.96 -4.55
N MET A 273 13.21 -8.90 -4.55
CA MET A 273 12.36 -9.91 -3.91
C MET A 273 12.56 -11.30 -4.54
N GLU A 274 12.60 -11.39 -5.87
CA GLU A 274 12.81 -12.65 -6.58
C GLU A 274 14.21 -13.21 -6.31
N VAL A 275 15.25 -12.37 -6.33
CA VAL A 275 16.60 -12.77 -5.93
C VAL A 275 16.56 -13.33 -4.51
N ALA A 276 15.97 -12.63 -3.54
CA ALA A 276 15.85 -13.11 -2.16
C ALA A 276 15.19 -14.51 -2.03
N ARG A 277 14.33 -14.87 -2.99
CA ARG A 277 13.63 -16.17 -3.07
C ARG A 277 14.35 -17.24 -3.90
N GLY A 278 15.43 -16.88 -4.60
CA GLY A 278 16.17 -17.77 -5.50
C GLY A 278 15.69 -17.73 -6.95
N GLY A 279 14.88 -16.74 -7.31
CA GLY A 279 14.50 -16.41 -8.68
C GLY A 279 15.54 -15.50 -9.32
N TYR A 280 16.45 -16.07 -10.11
CA TYR A 280 17.55 -15.33 -10.75
C TYR A 280 17.28 -14.97 -12.23
N ASP A 281 16.09 -15.30 -12.72
CA ASP A 281 15.69 -15.14 -14.13
C ASP A 281 15.81 -13.67 -14.60
N TYR A 282 15.59 -12.72 -13.69
CA TYR A 282 15.59 -11.28 -13.97
C TYR A 282 16.98 -10.63 -13.96
N LEU A 283 18.02 -11.36 -13.55
CA LEU A 283 19.40 -10.84 -13.57
C LEU A 283 20.07 -11.00 -14.93
N ASN A 284 19.32 -11.43 -15.97
CA ASN A 284 19.83 -11.74 -17.30
C ASN A 284 21.08 -12.63 -17.26
N ALA A 285 21.11 -13.55 -16.30
CA ALA A 285 22.21 -14.50 -16.18
C ALA A 285 22.10 -15.49 -17.35
N GLU A 286 22.94 -15.32 -18.37
CA GLU A 286 22.99 -16.24 -19.52
C GLU A 286 23.31 -17.66 -19.04
N GLU A 287 22.71 -18.66 -19.71
CA GLU A 287 22.68 -20.06 -19.30
C GLU A 287 24.07 -20.60 -18.92
N GLY A 288 24.19 -21.12 -17.69
CA GLY A 288 25.20 -22.09 -17.29
C GLY A 288 26.62 -21.60 -17.00
N ASN A 289 26.91 -20.29 -17.04
CA ASN A 289 28.27 -19.80 -16.74
C ASN A 289 28.36 -18.40 -16.12
N THR A 290 27.24 -17.86 -15.64
CA THR A 290 27.19 -16.51 -15.11
C THR A 290 27.54 -16.51 -13.61
N ASP A 291 28.61 -15.80 -13.25
CA ASP A 291 28.90 -15.42 -11.87
C ASP A 291 27.75 -14.52 -11.36
N MET A 292 27.02 -14.97 -10.35
CA MET A 292 25.86 -14.27 -9.80
C MET A 292 26.22 -12.93 -9.18
N GLY A 293 27.43 -12.79 -8.66
CA GLY A 293 27.97 -11.52 -8.21
C GLY A 293 28.12 -10.55 -9.36
N VAL A 294 28.63 -11.01 -10.51
CA VAL A 294 28.73 -10.20 -11.74
C VAL A 294 27.35 -9.84 -12.28
N ALA A 295 26.40 -10.78 -12.35
CA ALA A 295 25.04 -10.52 -12.82
C ALA A 295 24.33 -9.44 -11.98
N LEU A 296 24.40 -9.57 -10.65
CA LEU A 296 23.80 -8.61 -9.73
C LEU A 296 24.51 -7.24 -9.79
N THR A 297 25.83 -7.24 -9.98
CA THR A 297 26.60 -6.00 -10.20
C THR A 297 26.22 -5.30 -11.50
N ASN A 298 25.95 -6.04 -12.56
CA ASN A 298 25.51 -5.45 -13.84
C ASN A 298 24.10 -4.91 -13.73
N PHE A 299 23.19 -5.66 -13.11
CA PHE A 299 21.83 -5.20 -12.82
C PHE A 299 21.86 -3.86 -12.07
N THR A 300 22.58 -3.78 -10.96
CA THR A 300 22.69 -2.55 -10.16
C THR A 300 23.32 -1.37 -10.90
N LYS A 301 24.26 -1.61 -11.83
CA LYS A 301 24.79 -0.56 -12.71
C LYS A 301 23.76 -0.06 -13.72
N ASP A 302 22.93 -0.97 -14.23
CA ASP A 302 21.86 -0.59 -15.17
C ASP A 302 20.75 0.17 -14.44
N GLU A 303 20.42 -0.23 -13.21
CA GLU A 303 19.55 0.53 -12.30
C GLU A 303 20.06 1.97 -12.10
N ASP A 304 21.35 2.12 -11.81
CA ASP A 304 21.99 3.43 -11.64
C ASP A 304 21.87 4.30 -12.90
N LYS A 305 22.00 3.70 -14.10
CA LYS A 305 21.82 4.43 -15.36
C LYS A 305 20.37 4.86 -15.58
N GLN A 306 19.39 4.02 -15.24
CA GLN A 306 17.98 4.39 -15.37
C GLN A 306 17.62 5.55 -14.43
N VAL A 307 18.14 5.53 -13.19
CA VAL A 307 18.02 6.65 -12.25
C VAL A 307 18.65 7.93 -12.83
N ASP A 308 19.80 7.82 -13.50
CA ASP A 308 20.43 8.96 -14.17
C ASP A 308 19.58 9.51 -15.33
N VAL A 309 18.95 8.65 -16.14
CA VAL A 309 18.05 9.05 -17.24
C VAL A 309 16.83 9.83 -16.71
N VAL A 310 16.17 9.31 -15.67
CA VAL A 310 15.02 9.99 -15.05
C VAL A 310 15.45 11.33 -14.45
N ALA A 311 16.60 11.37 -13.77
CA ALA A 311 17.16 12.59 -13.18
C ALA A 311 17.51 13.67 -14.23
N GLU A 312 18.02 13.26 -15.40
CA GLU A 312 18.26 14.15 -16.52
C GLU A 312 16.96 14.75 -17.06
N SER A 313 15.90 13.93 -17.22
CA SER A 313 14.56 14.39 -17.62
C SER A 313 13.99 15.42 -16.64
N MET A 314 14.05 15.14 -15.33
CA MET A 314 13.62 16.08 -14.28
C MET A 314 14.38 17.41 -14.35
N THR A 315 15.68 17.36 -14.66
CA THR A 315 16.49 18.58 -14.82
C THR A 315 16.02 19.40 -16.02
N LEU A 316 15.66 18.76 -17.14
CA LEU A 316 15.08 19.42 -18.32
C LEU A 316 13.73 20.07 -18.00
N HIS A 317 12.94 19.46 -17.14
CA HIS A 317 11.66 20.00 -16.66
C HIS A 317 11.80 21.01 -15.50
N GLY A 318 13.02 21.45 -15.19
CA GLY A 318 13.27 22.59 -14.31
C GLY A 318 13.37 22.26 -12.83
N VAL A 319 13.51 20.98 -12.45
CA VAL A 319 13.76 20.59 -11.06
C VAL A 319 15.13 21.10 -10.62
N ILE A 320 15.18 21.71 -9.44
CA ILE A 320 16.43 22.23 -8.89
C ILE A 320 17.44 21.11 -8.64
N SER A 321 18.72 21.39 -8.91
CA SER A 321 19.81 20.40 -8.85
C SER A 321 19.89 19.66 -7.52
N GLU A 322 19.63 20.34 -6.39
CA GLU A 322 19.64 19.72 -5.06
C GLU A 322 18.61 18.59 -4.93
N ASN A 323 17.37 18.79 -5.39
CA ASN A 323 16.33 17.77 -5.33
C ASN A 323 16.65 16.59 -6.27
N VAL A 324 17.21 16.87 -7.45
CA VAL A 324 17.66 15.82 -8.38
C VAL A 324 18.77 14.97 -7.75
N GLN A 325 19.77 15.60 -7.11
CA GLN A 325 20.83 14.86 -6.42
C GLN A 325 20.32 14.07 -5.21
N ALA A 326 19.33 14.60 -4.48
CA ALA A 326 18.66 13.89 -3.41
C ALA A 326 17.98 12.62 -3.93
N TYR A 327 17.19 12.73 -5.02
CA TYR A 327 16.56 11.58 -5.68
C TYR A 327 17.57 10.51 -6.07
N LYS A 328 18.63 10.90 -6.79
CA LYS A 328 19.70 9.98 -7.20
C LYS A 328 20.34 9.27 -6.00
N SER A 329 20.72 10.03 -4.99
CA SER A 329 21.41 9.50 -3.81
C SER A 329 20.52 8.56 -3.00
N GLU A 330 19.25 8.90 -2.83
CA GLU A 330 18.27 8.12 -2.10
C GLU A 330 17.95 6.80 -2.81
N GLN A 331 17.68 6.84 -4.12
CA GLN A 331 17.43 5.62 -4.91
C GLN A 331 18.59 4.62 -4.82
N LYS A 332 19.84 5.11 -4.99
CA LYS A 332 21.03 4.28 -4.87
C LYS A 332 21.18 3.70 -3.46
N ALA A 333 20.92 4.51 -2.43
CA ALA A 333 20.96 4.05 -1.06
C ALA A 333 19.91 2.97 -0.77
N ILE A 334 18.68 3.11 -1.28
CA ILE A 334 17.62 2.10 -1.16
C ILE A 334 18.04 0.78 -1.79
N SER A 335 18.52 0.81 -3.05
CA SER A 335 19.01 -0.41 -3.73
C SER A 335 20.15 -1.09 -2.97
N ARG A 336 21.12 -0.32 -2.45
CA ARG A 336 22.20 -0.87 -1.61
C ARG A 336 21.69 -1.50 -0.32
N ARG A 337 20.74 -0.86 0.37
CA ARG A 337 20.12 -1.44 1.59
C ARG A 337 19.41 -2.76 1.30
N GLN A 338 18.69 -2.85 0.19
CA GLN A 338 18.02 -4.10 -0.21
C GLN A 338 19.03 -5.23 -0.48
N LEU A 339 20.11 -4.93 -1.19
CA LEU A 339 21.21 -5.89 -1.42
C LEU A 339 21.85 -6.37 -0.12
N GLN A 340 22.15 -5.44 0.80
CA GLN A 340 22.70 -5.77 2.12
C GLN A 340 21.76 -6.69 2.89
N LYS A 341 20.46 -6.39 2.90
CA LYS A 341 19.44 -7.22 3.54
C LYS A 341 19.38 -8.63 2.95
N ILE A 342 19.42 -8.76 1.62
CA ILE A 342 19.45 -10.07 0.95
C ILE A 342 20.71 -10.85 1.36
N GLN A 343 21.87 -10.20 1.34
CA GLN A 343 23.13 -10.83 1.71
C GLN A 343 23.13 -11.29 3.18
N GLU A 344 22.63 -10.46 4.10
CA GLU A 344 22.48 -10.81 5.51
C GLU A 344 21.55 -12.00 5.68
N GLN A 345 20.40 -12.00 5.02
CA GLN A 345 19.46 -13.13 5.04
C GLN A 345 20.09 -14.44 4.55
N TYR A 346 20.91 -14.39 3.49
CA TYR A 346 21.64 -15.55 3.02
C TYR A 346 22.71 -16.03 4.00
N LYS A 347 23.50 -15.12 4.59
CA LYS A 347 24.52 -15.46 5.59
C LYS A 347 23.88 -16.13 6.82
N GLU A 348 22.79 -15.55 7.33
CA GLU A 348 22.04 -16.10 8.45
C GLU A 348 21.47 -17.50 8.12
N PHE A 349 20.87 -17.65 6.95
CA PHE A 349 20.34 -18.93 6.50
C PHE A 349 21.44 -19.99 6.34
N LEU A 350 22.58 -19.65 5.73
CA LEU A 350 23.71 -20.57 5.58
C LEU A 350 24.26 -21.04 6.93
N GLY A 351 24.36 -20.13 7.91
CA GLY A 351 24.74 -20.48 9.28
C GLY A 351 23.77 -21.47 9.92
N ALA A 352 22.47 -21.17 9.88
CA ALA A 352 21.43 -22.05 10.40
C ALA A 352 21.40 -23.41 9.68
N TYR A 353 21.57 -23.42 8.36
CA TYR A 353 21.63 -24.63 7.56
C TYR A 353 22.78 -25.54 7.97
N GLN A 354 23.97 -24.98 8.21
CA GLN A 354 25.12 -25.75 8.69
C GLN A 354 24.86 -26.41 10.05
N GLU A 355 24.25 -25.68 11.00
CA GLU A 355 23.89 -26.22 12.32
C GLU A 355 22.87 -27.37 12.20
N VAL A 356 21.82 -27.19 11.39
CA VAL A 356 20.80 -28.22 11.12
C VAL A 356 21.44 -29.47 10.50
N VAL A 357 22.34 -29.32 9.54
CA VAL A 357 23.07 -30.45 8.93
C VAL A 357 23.93 -31.20 9.95
N ILE A 358 24.58 -30.50 10.88
CA ILE A 358 25.36 -31.12 11.96
C ILE A 358 24.44 -31.95 12.87
N LYS A 359 23.31 -31.38 13.31
CA LYS A 359 22.31 -32.06 14.15
C LYS A 359 21.71 -33.30 13.46
N LEU A 360 21.38 -33.19 12.17
CA LEU A 360 20.90 -34.31 11.35
C LEU A 360 21.94 -35.45 11.28
N LYS A 361 23.21 -35.11 11.01
CA LYS A 361 24.31 -36.10 10.98
C LYS A 361 24.54 -36.76 12.34
N ALA A 362 24.41 -35.99 13.41
CA ALA A 362 24.48 -36.48 14.79
C ALA A 362 23.22 -37.27 15.22
N LYS A 363 22.17 -37.32 14.37
CA LYS A 363 20.87 -37.95 14.66
C LYS A 363 20.19 -37.39 15.91
N THR A 364 20.44 -36.12 16.22
CA THR A 364 19.78 -35.42 17.35
C THR A 364 18.44 -34.81 16.97
N ILE A 365 18.18 -34.68 15.66
CA ILE A 365 16.90 -34.27 15.08
C ILE A 365 16.59 -35.17 13.87
N ASP A 366 15.32 -35.25 13.48
CA ASP A 366 14.88 -35.89 12.24
C ASP A 366 14.69 -34.89 11.08
N ASN A 367 14.30 -35.39 9.90
CA ASN A 367 14.09 -34.56 8.71
C ASN A 367 12.94 -33.56 8.85
N THR A 368 11.91 -33.87 9.63
CA THR A 368 10.77 -32.98 9.85
C THR A 368 11.22 -31.81 10.72
N GLN A 369 11.88 -32.12 11.84
CA GLN A 369 12.46 -31.13 12.74
C GLN A 369 13.50 -30.25 12.04
N ALA A 370 14.30 -30.82 11.14
CA ALA A 370 15.24 -30.06 10.33
C ALA A 370 14.55 -29.03 9.42
N LEU A 371 13.44 -29.39 8.78
CA LEU A 371 12.67 -28.45 7.95
C LEU A 371 12.05 -27.34 8.81
N GLU A 372 11.52 -27.68 9.98
CA GLU A 372 10.96 -26.71 10.94
C GLU A 372 12.02 -25.74 11.46
N GLU A 373 13.22 -26.22 11.82
CA GLU A 373 14.35 -25.37 12.25
C GLU A 373 14.82 -24.43 11.12
N LEU A 374 14.69 -24.85 9.85
CA LEU A 374 14.91 -24.02 8.67
C LEU A 374 13.73 -23.09 8.34
N GLY A 375 12.67 -23.10 9.15
CA GLY A 375 11.45 -22.32 8.94
C GLY A 375 10.65 -22.73 7.72
N ILE A 376 10.80 -23.98 7.25
CA ILE A 376 10.00 -24.58 6.18
C ILE A 376 8.83 -25.31 6.83
N VAL A 377 7.61 -24.92 6.49
CA VAL A 377 6.39 -25.51 7.07
C VAL A 377 5.46 -26.03 5.99
N GLN A 378 4.51 -26.88 6.38
CA GLN A 378 3.42 -27.32 5.51
C GLN A 378 2.33 -26.23 5.50
N GLY A 379 2.15 -25.57 4.35
CA GLY A 379 1.04 -24.70 4.05
C GLY A 379 -0.10 -25.44 3.32
N GLU A 380 -1.14 -24.69 2.98
CA GLU A 380 -2.36 -25.20 2.32
C GLU A 380 -2.07 -25.81 0.93
N TYR A 381 -1.14 -25.21 0.19
CA TYR A 381 -0.79 -25.61 -1.19
C TYR A 381 0.54 -26.36 -1.31
N GLY A 382 1.20 -26.68 -0.20
CA GLY A 382 2.52 -27.33 -0.22
C GLY A 382 3.44 -26.80 0.86
N LYS A 383 4.74 -27.06 0.72
CA LYS A 383 5.75 -26.50 1.64
C LYS A 383 5.99 -25.02 1.32
N GLU A 384 6.18 -24.22 2.36
CA GLU A 384 6.48 -22.79 2.24
C GLU A 384 7.59 -22.36 3.20
N SER A 385 8.40 -21.39 2.81
CA SER A 385 9.43 -20.80 3.66
C SER A 385 8.84 -19.62 4.46
N ARG A 386 8.82 -19.71 5.79
CA ARG A 386 8.32 -18.63 6.66
C ARG A 386 9.41 -17.79 7.32
N LYS A 387 10.61 -18.35 7.50
CA LYS A 387 11.72 -17.66 8.18
C LYS A 387 12.70 -17.01 7.20
N TRP A 388 13.17 -17.77 6.22
CA TRP A 388 14.06 -17.27 5.16
C TRP A 388 13.44 -17.57 3.80
N PRO A 389 13.16 -16.57 2.94
CA PRO A 389 12.50 -16.80 1.66
C PRO A 389 13.18 -17.89 0.81
N ILE A 390 14.52 -17.92 0.84
CA ILE A 390 15.38 -18.86 0.09
C ILE A 390 15.35 -20.31 0.56
N ALA A 391 14.86 -20.60 1.77
CA ALA A 391 15.11 -21.88 2.44
C ALA A 391 14.66 -23.10 1.64
N LEU A 392 13.40 -23.08 1.16
CA LEU A 392 12.84 -24.19 0.39
C LEU A 392 13.60 -24.44 -0.92
N ALA A 393 13.85 -23.38 -1.70
CA ALA A 393 14.58 -23.45 -2.96
C ALA A 393 16.01 -24.01 -2.77
N TYR A 394 16.70 -23.57 -1.72
CA TYR A 394 18.04 -24.05 -1.40
C TYR A 394 18.08 -25.52 -0.97
N VAL A 395 17.12 -25.97 -0.15
CA VAL A 395 17.03 -27.37 0.29
C VAL A 395 16.74 -28.28 -0.90
N GLN A 396 15.83 -27.88 -1.78
CA GLN A 396 15.49 -28.59 -3.02
C GLN A 396 16.63 -28.53 -4.06
N ASP A 397 17.59 -27.62 -3.88
CA ASP A 397 18.65 -27.32 -4.85
C ASP A 397 18.08 -27.06 -6.24
N THR A 398 17.05 -26.20 -6.29
CA THR A 398 16.39 -25.87 -7.56
C THR A 398 17.40 -25.28 -8.54
N GLU A 399 17.29 -25.70 -9.79
CA GLU A 399 18.08 -25.17 -10.90
C GLU A 399 17.18 -24.31 -11.78
N LYS A 400 17.62 -23.08 -12.03
CA LYS A 400 16.97 -22.15 -12.96
C LYS A 400 18.03 -21.59 -13.90
N ASN A 401 17.79 -21.66 -15.21
CA ASN A 401 18.71 -21.21 -16.27
C ASN A 401 20.15 -21.75 -16.11
N GLY A 402 20.29 -23.01 -15.68
CA GLY A 402 21.60 -23.65 -15.48
C GLY A 402 22.32 -23.25 -14.19
N ILE A 403 21.67 -22.48 -13.30
CA ILE A 403 22.26 -22.00 -12.04
C ILE A 403 21.61 -22.72 -10.88
N LYS A 404 22.44 -23.42 -10.09
CA LYS A 404 21.99 -24.07 -8.85
C LYS A 404 21.80 -23.05 -7.76
N THR A 405 20.67 -23.15 -7.06
CA THR A 405 20.34 -22.24 -5.96
C THR A 405 21.43 -22.22 -4.89
N ARG A 406 22.05 -23.36 -4.59
CA ARG A 406 23.14 -23.42 -3.59
C ARG A 406 24.39 -22.64 -4.00
N GLU A 407 24.78 -22.75 -5.26
CA GLU A 407 25.96 -22.06 -5.80
C GLU A 407 25.72 -20.55 -5.83
N ALA A 408 24.54 -20.12 -6.30
CA ALA A 408 24.15 -18.72 -6.31
C ALA A 408 24.14 -18.08 -4.92
N VAL A 409 23.51 -18.74 -3.94
CA VAL A 409 23.45 -18.25 -2.55
C VAL A 409 24.84 -18.13 -1.96
N GLN A 410 25.74 -19.08 -2.22
CA GLN A 410 27.11 -19.00 -1.73
C GLN A 410 27.89 -17.85 -2.35
N GLN A 411 27.71 -17.58 -3.66
CA GLN A 411 28.36 -16.44 -4.33
C GLN A 411 27.84 -15.11 -3.76
N LEU A 412 26.52 -14.95 -3.68
CA LEU A 412 25.87 -13.71 -3.23
C LEU A 412 26.09 -13.42 -1.74
N ALA A 413 26.13 -14.46 -0.90
CA ALA A 413 26.47 -14.31 0.51
C ALA A 413 27.89 -13.76 0.74
N ASN A 414 28.81 -13.93 -0.21
CA ASN A 414 30.20 -13.48 -0.11
C ASN A 414 30.55 -12.30 -1.02
N LEU A 415 29.56 -11.73 -1.71
CA LEU A 415 29.76 -10.59 -2.61
C LEU A 415 30.28 -9.37 -1.85
N ASP A 416 31.35 -8.76 -2.34
CA ASP A 416 31.84 -7.49 -1.81
C ASP A 416 30.97 -6.34 -2.35
N LEU A 417 30.18 -5.74 -1.46
CA LEU A 417 29.29 -4.64 -1.81
C LEU A 417 29.99 -3.26 -1.76
N THR A 418 31.27 -3.18 -1.37
CA THR A 418 31.97 -1.88 -1.20
C THR A 418 32.24 -1.14 -2.51
N GLY A 419 32.15 -1.84 -3.65
CA GLY A 419 32.28 -1.28 -5.01
C GLY A 419 30.96 -0.99 -5.73
N LEU A 420 29.82 -1.23 -5.06
CA LEU A 420 28.45 -0.94 -5.54
C LEU A 420 27.93 0.32 -4.86
#